data_AF-A0A847AP34-F1
#
_entry.id   AF-A0A847AP34-F1
#
_cell.length_a   1.000
_cell.length_b   1.000
_cell.length_c   1.000
_cell.angle_alpha   90.00
_cell.angle_beta   90.00
_cell.angle_gamma   90.00
#
_symmetry.space_group_name_H-M   'P 1'
#
loop_
_entity.id
_entity.type
_entity.pdbx_description
1 polymer ?
#
loop_
_entity_poly.entity_id
_entity_poly.type
_entity_poly.pdbx_seq_one_letter_code
_entity_poly.pdbx_strand_id
1 'polypeptide(L)'
;MKYILTRLSRSMLTLVVVVTVVFLLMRMMPIEGYFGASFDKLDEAQKMAKLDNLGLLDPWYIQLKNFYTDLLKGDLGESITYRPKVAITKILGDKLVTSLRFGLASLGISMITGLSLGILMARFKGKIWDKLGTGYV
;
A
#
# COMPACT_ATOMS: atom_id res chain seq x y z
N MET A 1 -18.88 -21.00 -2.88
CA MET A 1 -19.37 -19.62 -3.09
C MET A 1 -19.47 -18.81 -1.80
N LYS A 2 -20.31 -19.20 -0.81
CA LYS A 2 -20.46 -18.44 0.45
C LYS A 2 -19.13 -18.10 1.14
N TYR A 3 -18.23 -19.07 1.31
CA TYR A 3 -16.92 -18.85 1.95
C TYR A 3 -16.05 -17.80 1.23
N ILE A 4 -15.98 -17.85 -0.11
CA ILE A 4 -15.20 -16.89 -0.91
C ILE A 4 -15.81 -15.49 -0.78
N LEU A 5 -17.14 -15.38 -0.83
CA LEU A 5 -17.84 -14.10 -0.67
C LEU A 5 -17.59 -13.49 0.72
N THR A 6 -17.69 -14.30 1.79
CA THR A 6 -17.45 -13.84 3.16
C THR A 6 -16.00 -13.42 3.37
N ARG A 7 -15.04 -14.10 2.73
CA ARG A 7 -13.63 -13.73 2.80
C ARG A 7 -13.38 -12.42 2.05
N LEU A 8 -13.92 -12.29 0.84
CA LEU A 8 -13.75 -11.10 0.01
C LEU A 8 -14.38 -9.87 0.69
N SER A 9 -15.58 -9.99 1.27
CA SER A 9 -16.24 -8.89 1.96
C SER A 9 -15.47 -8.44 3.20
N ARG A 10 -14.96 -9.38 4.01
CA ARG A 10 -14.08 -9.06 5.15
C ARG A 10 -12.82 -8.34 4.71
N SER A 11 -12.14 -8.83 3.67
CA SER A 11 -10.94 -8.17 3.13
C SER A 11 -11.22 -6.77 2.59
N MET A 12 -12.34 -6.57 1.90
CA MET A 12 -12.75 -5.24 1.42
C MET A 12 -13.02 -4.29 2.58
N LEU A 13 -13.71 -4.75 3.62
CA LEU A 13 -13.97 -3.94 4.82
C LEU A 13 -12.65 -3.55 5.50
N THR A 14 -11.73 -4.49 5.70
CA THR A 14 -10.40 -4.19 6.24
C THR A 14 -9.65 -3.16 5.37
N LEU A 15 -9.71 -3.30 4.05
CA LEU A 15 -9.05 -2.36 3.14
C LEU A 15 -9.59 -0.94 3.29
N VAL A 16 -10.92 -0.78 3.32
CA VAL A 16 -11.58 0.52 3.51
C VAL A 16 -11.19 1.14 4.85
N VAL A 17 -11.14 0.35 5.93
CA VAL A 17 -10.70 0.82 7.25
C VAL A 17 -9.25 1.30 7.19
N VAL A 18 -8.34 0.50 6.63
CA VAL A 18 -6.93 0.85 6.53
C VAL A 18 -6.72 2.11 5.68
N VAL A 19 -7.37 2.21 4.52
CA VAL A 19 -7.29 3.39 3.65
C VAL A 19 -7.80 4.64 4.38
N THR A 20 -8.93 4.53 5.08
CA THR A 20 -9.49 5.64 5.86
C THR A 20 -8.53 6.07 6.98
N VAL A 21 -7.98 5.13 7.73
CA VAL A 21 -7.02 5.42 8.81
C VAL A 21 -5.77 6.08 8.27
N VAL A 22 -5.18 5.54 7.21
CA VAL A 22 -4.00 6.14 6.56
C VAL A 22 -4.31 7.54 6.04
N PHE A 23 -5.47 7.74 5.41
CA PHE A 23 -5.90 9.06 4.95
C PHE A 23 -5.99 10.07 6.11
N LEU A 24 -6.62 9.69 7.22
CA LEU A 24 -6.73 10.55 8.39
C LEU A 24 -5.35 10.87 8.99
N LEU A 25 -4.46 9.88 9.09
CA LEU A 25 -3.08 10.09 9.52
C LEU A 25 -2.33 11.06 8.62
N MET A 26 -2.49 10.91 7.30
CA MET A 26 -1.90 11.83 6.33
C MET A 26 -2.46 13.24 6.50
N ARG A 27 -3.77 13.39 6.75
CA ARG A 27 -4.43 14.68 7.00
C ARG A 27 -3.95 15.38 8.28
N MET A 28 -3.46 14.61 9.26
CA MET A 28 -2.88 15.15 10.49
C MET A 28 -1.43 15.64 10.33
N MET A 29 -0.80 15.42 9.16
CA MET A 29 0.53 15.96 8.92
C MET A 29 0.52 17.49 8.90
N PRO A 30 1.61 18.12 9.37
CA PRO A 30 1.77 19.56 9.23
C PRO A 30 1.79 19.96 7.76
N ILE A 31 1.31 21.18 7.48
CA ILE A 31 1.19 21.72 6.11
C ILE A 31 2.54 21.71 5.38
N GLU A 32 3.63 21.97 6.09
CA GLU A 32 5.03 21.86 5.61
C GLU A 32 5.33 20.51 4.95
N GLY A 33 4.78 19.42 5.51
CA GLY A 33 4.97 18.06 5.02
C GLY A 33 4.37 17.80 3.64
N TYR A 34 3.32 18.54 3.26
CA TYR A 34 2.69 18.41 1.95
C TYR A 34 3.53 19.02 0.83
N PHE A 35 4.27 20.09 1.14
CA PHE A 35 5.03 20.86 0.16
C PHE A 35 6.52 20.52 0.15
N GLY A 36 7.01 19.80 1.17
CA GLY A 36 8.39 19.36 1.29
C GLY A 36 9.38 20.52 1.16
N ALA A 37 10.50 20.30 0.46
CA ALA A 37 11.55 21.31 0.27
C ALA A 37 11.12 22.57 -0.53
N SER A 38 9.89 22.60 -1.06
CA SER A 38 9.34 23.77 -1.76
C SER A 38 8.50 24.67 -0.86
N PHE A 39 8.27 24.29 0.41
CA PHE A 39 7.44 25.05 1.34
C PHE A 39 7.95 26.48 1.57
N ASP A 40 9.26 26.63 1.80
CA ASP A 40 9.91 27.92 2.08
C ASP A 40 10.04 28.83 0.87
N LYS A 41 9.75 28.31 -0.34
CA LYS A 41 9.87 29.04 -1.61
C LYS A 41 8.53 29.55 -2.13
N LEU A 42 7.42 29.22 -1.47
CA LEU A 42 6.08 29.59 -1.87
C LEU A 42 5.65 30.84 -1.12
N ASP A 43 5.08 31.81 -1.83
CA ASP A 43 4.39 32.94 -1.22
C ASP A 43 3.10 32.47 -0.52
N GLU A 44 2.61 33.23 0.47
CA GLU A 44 1.42 32.88 1.26
C GLU A 44 0.18 32.69 0.36
N ALA A 45 0.03 33.53 -0.67
CA ALA A 45 -1.05 33.38 -1.66
C ALA A 45 -0.93 32.06 -2.45
N GLN A 46 0.30 31.64 -2.78
CA GLN A 46 0.54 30.38 -3.49
C GLN A 46 0.32 29.17 -2.58
N LYS A 47 0.63 29.27 -1.28
CA LYS A 47 0.35 28.23 -0.30
C LYS A 47 -1.15 28.01 -0.16
N MET A 48 -1.94 29.08 0.02
CA MET A 48 -3.40 28.99 0.14
C MET A 48 -4.03 28.39 -1.13
N ALA A 49 -3.63 28.85 -2.31
CA ALA A 49 -4.14 28.30 -3.57
C ALA A 49 -3.82 26.80 -3.71
N LYS A 50 -2.64 26.34 -3.27
CA LYS A 50 -2.32 24.91 -3.29
C LYS A 50 -3.09 24.10 -2.24
N LEU A 51 -3.29 24.64 -1.04
CA LEU A 51 -4.10 23.98 0.00
C LEU A 51 -5.55 23.79 -0.45
N ASP A 52 -6.09 24.79 -1.14
CA ASP A 52 -7.42 24.74 -1.75
C ASP A 52 -7.50 23.67 -2.84
N ASN A 53 -6.54 23.65 -3.77
CA ASN A 53 -6.45 22.62 -4.81
C ASN A 53 -6.30 21.19 -4.26
N LEU A 54 -5.72 21.02 -3.06
CA LEU A 54 -5.61 19.73 -2.39
C LEU A 54 -6.86 19.37 -1.55
N GLY A 55 -7.85 20.26 -1.48
CA GLY A 55 -9.04 20.09 -0.63
C GLY A 55 -8.71 20.04 0.86
N LEU A 56 -7.55 20.56 1.28
CA LEU A 56 -7.14 20.57 2.69
C LEU A 56 -7.97 21.58 3.50
N LEU A 57 -8.51 22.61 2.83
CA LEU A 57 -9.40 23.61 3.43
C LEU A 57 -10.82 23.07 3.66
N ASP A 58 -11.23 22.05 2.92
CA ASP A 58 -12.54 21.42 3.08
C ASP A 58 -12.61 20.58 4.37
N PRO A 59 -13.78 20.43 4.99
CA PRO A 59 -14.00 19.46 6.06
C PRO A 59 -13.52 18.04 5.72
N TRP A 60 -12.99 17.32 6.71
CA TRP A 60 -12.37 16.00 6.53
C TRP A 60 -13.23 14.97 5.80
N TYR A 61 -14.54 15.00 6.01
CA TYR A 61 -15.48 14.08 5.37
C TYR A 61 -15.71 14.40 3.90
N ILE A 62 -15.61 15.68 3.49
CA ILE A 62 -15.73 16.10 2.08
C ILE A 62 -14.48 15.66 1.33
N GLN A 63 -13.30 15.96 1.88
CA GLN A 63 -12.04 15.55 1.28
C GLN A 63 -11.93 14.03 1.15
N LEU A 64 -12.37 13.28 2.17
CA LEU A 64 -12.39 11.82 2.13
C LEU A 64 -13.36 11.28 1.06
N LYS A 65 -14.55 11.89 0.91
CA LYS A 65 -15.52 11.51 -0.12
C LYS A 65 -14.97 11.76 -1.53
N ASN A 66 -14.36 12.91 -1.75
CA ASN A 66 -13.73 13.25 -3.03
C ASN A 66 -12.61 12.26 -3.35
N PHE A 67 -11.73 11.99 -2.37
CA PHE A 67 -10.67 10.99 -2.49
C PHE A 67 -11.21 9.60 -2.88
N TYR A 68 -12.26 9.10 -2.23
CA TYR A 68 -12.87 7.83 -2.62
C TYR A 68 -13.50 7.86 -4.01
N THR A 69 -14.11 8.98 -4.40
CA THR A 69 -14.73 9.14 -5.72
C THR A 69 -13.69 9.08 -6.82
N ASP A 70 -12.56 9.74 -6.62
CA ASP A 70 -11.45 9.77 -7.58
C ASP A 70 -10.72 8.41 -7.61
N LEU A 71 -10.52 7.79 -6.44
CA LEU A 71 -9.98 6.43 -6.33
C LEU A 71 -10.82 5.41 -7.11
N LEU A 72 -12.14 5.50 -7.04
CA LEU A 72 -13.05 4.62 -7.79
C LEU A 72 -13.03 4.86 -9.30
N LYS A 73 -12.71 6.08 -9.74
CA LYS A 73 -12.45 6.40 -11.16
C LYS A 73 -11.07 5.96 -11.63
N GLY A 74 -10.23 5.47 -10.71
CA GLY A 74 -8.83 5.12 -10.98
C GLY A 74 -7.89 6.33 -11.02
N ASP A 75 -8.36 7.50 -10.60
CA ASP A 75 -7.54 8.69 -10.47
C ASP A 75 -6.91 8.74 -9.08
N LEU A 76 -5.60 8.53 -9.03
CA LEU A 76 -4.81 8.60 -7.80
C LEU A 76 -4.19 9.99 -7.59
N GLY A 77 -4.41 10.91 -8.53
CA GLY A 77 -3.78 12.23 -8.57
C GLY A 77 -2.32 12.22 -9.01
N GLU A 78 -1.68 13.37 -8.83
CA GLU A 78 -0.28 13.60 -9.17
C GLU A 78 0.60 13.61 -7.92
N SER A 79 1.86 13.21 -8.09
CA SER A 79 2.85 13.28 -7.01
C SER A 79 3.22 14.74 -6.73
N ILE A 80 3.09 15.13 -5.47
CA ILE A 80 3.42 16.49 -4.99
C ILE A 80 4.86 16.55 -4.50
N THR A 81 5.34 15.50 -3.83
CA THR A 81 6.63 15.48 -3.12
C THR A 81 7.74 14.71 -3.85
N TYR A 82 7.42 13.57 -4.47
CA TYR A 82 8.44 12.64 -4.98
C TYR A 82 8.85 12.97 -6.42
N ARG A 83 7.87 13.27 -7.29
CA ARG A 83 8.08 13.77 -8.66
C ARG A 83 6.95 14.74 -9.02
N PRO A 84 7.15 16.06 -8.86
CA PRO A 84 6.11 17.05 -9.13
C PRO A 84 5.46 16.82 -10.50
N LYS A 85 4.12 16.77 -10.54
CA LYS A 85 3.30 16.62 -11.75
C LYS A 85 3.40 15.27 -12.47
N VAL A 86 3.87 14.22 -11.79
CA VAL A 86 3.83 12.87 -12.35
C VAL A 86 2.63 12.13 -11.77
N ALA A 87 1.77 11.61 -12.65
CA ALA A 87 0.64 10.77 -12.26
C ALA A 87 1.12 9.60 -11.37
N ILE A 88 0.49 9.44 -10.21
CA ILE A 88 0.85 8.41 -9.23
C ILE A 88 0.67 7.01 -9.83
N THR A 89 -0.30 6.83 -10.72
CA THR A 89 -0.54 5.59 -11.48
C THR A 89 0.69 5.12 -12.25
N LYS A 90 1.46 6.03 -12.86
CA LYS A 90 2.70 5.69 -13.58
C LYS A 90 3.81 5.23 -12.63
N ILE A 91 3.95 5.93 -11.49
CA ILE A 91 4.93 5.59 -10.46
C ILE A 91 4.61 4.23 -9.84
N LEU A 92 3.33 3.96 -9.56
CA LEU A 92 2.87 2.66 -9.09
C LEU A 92 3.10 1.59 -10.14
N GLY A 93 2.80 1.83 -11.42
CA GLY A 93 3.03 0.87 -12.50
C GLY A 93 4.47 0.34 -12.51
N ASP A 94 5.46 1.23 -12.46
CA ASP A 94 6.88 0.86 -12.45
C ASP A 94 7.24 0.04 -11.19
N LYS A 95 6.72 0.45 -10.03
CA LYS A 95 6.94 -0.25 -8.76
C LYS A 95 6.25 -1.62 -8.72
N LEU A 96 5.05 -1.74 -9.27
CA LEU A 96 4.28 -2.98 -9.34
C LEU A 96 5.06 -4.05 -10.12
N VAL A 97 5.63 -3.69 -11.28
CA VAL A 97 6.46 -4.62 -12.07
C VAL A 97 7.67 -5.08 -11.26
N THR A 98 8.30 -4.16 -10.51
CA THR A 98 9.45 -4.49 -9.67
C THR A 98 9.04 -5.44 -8.53
N SER A 99 7.99 -5.11 -7.78
CA SER A 99 7.46 -5.94 -6.70
C SER A 99 7.02 -7.32 -7.21
N LEU A 100 6.44 -7.40 -8.40
CA LEU A 100 6.03 -8.66 -9.02
C LEU A 100 7.25 -9.54 -9.33
N ARG A 101 8.35 -8.97 -9.83
CA ARG A 101 9.60 -9.72 -10.05
C ARG A 101 10.16 -10.29 -8.74
N PHE A 102 10.21 -9.48 -7.69
CA PHE A 102 10.65 -9.93 -6.36
C PHE A 102 9.71 -11.00 -5.78
N GLY A 103 8.40 -10.82 -5.93
CA GLY A 103 7.39 -11.78 -5.48
C GLY A 103 7.52 -13.13 -6.19
N LEU A 104 7.66 -13.12 -7.52
CA LEU A 104 7.87 -14.34 -8.31
C LEU A 104 9.19 -15.04 -7.96
N ALA A 105 10.28 -14.28 -7.78
CA ALA A 105 11.56 -14.85 -7.36
C ALA A 105 11.46 -15.46 -5.95
N SER A 106 10.83 -14.76 -5.01
CA SER A 106 10.59 -15.26 -3.65
C SER A 106 9.73 -16.52 -3.64
N LEU A 107 8.67 -16.58 -4.46
CA LEU A 107 7.85 -17.78 -4.64
C LEU A 107 8.67 -18.94 -5.20
N GLY A 108 9.49 -18.69 -6.22
CA GLY A 108 10.37 -19.71 -6.80
C GLY A 108 11.34 -20.30 -5.77
N ILE A 109 12.02 -19.43 -5.01
CA ILE A 109 12.93 -19.87 -3.94
C ILE A 109 12.16 -20.62 -2.86
N SER A 110 11.03 -20.08 -2.40
CA SER A 110 10.20 -20.70 -1.34
C SER A 110 9.65 -22.06 -1.76
N MET A 111 9.30 -22.25 -3.04
CA MET A 111 8.90 -23.56 -3.55
C MET A 111 10.07 -24.54 -3.54
N ILE A 112 11.24 -24.13 -4.02
CA ILE A 112 12.41 -25.03 -4.06
C ILE A 112 12.84 -25.42 -2.65
N THR A 113 12.98 -24.47 -1.74
CA THR A 113 13.41 -24.73 -0.36
C THR A 113 12.31 -25.40 0.46
N GLY A 114 11.07 -24.94 0.33
CA GLY A 114 9.93 -25.50 1.04
C GLY A 114 9.60 -26.94 0.62
N LEU A 115 9.63 -27.23 -0.69
CA LEU A 115 9.40 -28.60 -1.18
C LEU A 115 10.57 -29.51 -0.83
N SER A 116 11.82 -29.09 -0.99
CA SER A 116 12.98 -29.92 -0.63
C SER A 116 13.02 -30.25 0.86
N LEU A 117 12.78 -29.27 1.73
CA LEU A 117 12.64 -29.49 3.17
C LEU A 117 11.43 -30.38 3.51
N GLY A 118 10.28 -30.15 2.86
CA GLY A 118 9.08 -30.98 3.02
C GLY A 118 9.33 -32.45 2.66
N ILE A 119 10.00 -32.70 1.53
CA ILE A 119 10.39 -34.05 1.09
C ILE A 119 11.39 -34.67 2.07
N LEU A 120 12.36 -33.90 2.57
CA LEU A 120 13.36 -34.38 3.53
C LEU A 120 12.73 -34.79 4.86
N MET A 121 11.82 -33.98 5.39
CA MET A 121 11.02 -34.29 6.59
C MET A 121 10.17 -35.55 6.38
N ALA A 122 9.49 -35.66 5.24
CA ALA A 122 8.67 -36.83 4.92
C ALA A 122 9.50 -38.12 4.79
N ARG A 123 10.70 -38.04 4.21
CA ARG A 123 11.60 -39.19 4.03
C ARG A 123 12.29 -39.62 5.32
N PHE A 124 12.65 -38.67 6.20
CA PHE A 124 13.31 -38.93 7.48
C PHE A 124 12.38 -38.75 8.68
N LYS A 125 11.12 -39.17 8.51
CA LYS A 125 10.07 -39.11 9.54
C LYS A 125 10.56 -39.69 10.87
N GLY A 126 10.43 -38.91 11.96
CA GLY A 126 10.86 -39.26 13.31
C GLY A 126 12.35 -39.03 13.64
N LYS A 127 13.18 -38.63 12.66
CA LYS A 127 14.61 -38.29 12.89
C LYS A 127 14.83 -36.80 13.09
N ILE A 128 16.09 -36.40 13.26
CA ILE A 128 16.54 -35.04 13.58
C ILE A 128 15.98 -34.00 12.59
N TRP A 129 15.95 -34.32 11.29
CA TRP A 129 15.42 -33.44 10.24
C TRP A 129 13.90 -33.22 10.33
N ASP A 130 13.13 -34.21 10.77
CA ASP A 130 11.68 -34.08 11.00
C ASP A 130 11.39 -33.31 12.29
N LYS A 131 12.11 -33.62 13.38
CA LYS A 131 11.97 -32.93 14.68
C LYS A 131 12.36 -31.45 14.65
N LEU A 132 13.39 -31.08 13.88
CA LEU A 132 13.77 -29.68 13.71
C LEU A 132 12.71 -28.89 12.91
N GLY A 133 12.09 -29.52 11.91
CA GLY A 133 11.05 -28.87 11.10
C GLY A 133 9.70 -28.76 11.78
N THR A 134 9.30 -29.76 12.57
CA THR A 134 8.05 -29.73 13.35
C THR A 134 8.16 -28.96 14.66
N GLY A 135 9.37 -28.73 15.20
CA GLY A 135 9.54 -27.91 16.42
C GLY A 135 9.24 -26.42 16.24
N TYR A 136 9.05 -25.95 15.00
CA TYR A 136 8.64 -24.57 14.68
C TYR A 136 7.12 -24.37 14.63
N VAL A 137 6.33 -25.47 14.62
CA VAL A 137 4.86 -25.47 14.64
C VAL A 137 4.35 -25.78 16.05
#